data_AF-A0AAW7ADU5-F1
#
_entry.id   AF-A0AAW7ADU5-F1
#
_cell.length_a   1.000
_cell.length_b   1.000
_cell.length_c   1.000
_cell.angle_alpha   90.00
_cell.angle_beta   90.00
_cell.angle_gamma   90.00
#
_symmetry.space_group_name_H-M   'P 1'
#
loop_
_entity.id
_entity.type
_entity.pdbx_description
1 polymer ?
#
loop_
_entity_poly.entity_id
_entity_poly.type
_entity_poly.pdbx_seq_one_letter_code
_entity_poly.pdbx_strand_id
1 'polypeptide(L)' 'MKIGNYQLKNNLIVAPMAGVTDRPFRELCLRYGAGMAVSEMMSA' A
#
# COMPACT_ATOMS: atom_id res chain seq x y z
N MET A 1 -0.70 -10.07 -8.88
CA MET A 1 -0.79 -8.98 -9.87
C MET A 1 0.63 -8.58 -10.26
N LYS A 2 0.90 -8.13 -11.50
CA LYS A 2 2.26 -7.75 -11.94
C LYS A 2 2.31 -6.26 -12.27
N ILE A 3 3.19 -5.51 -11.63
CA ILE A 3 3.44 -4.09 -11.88
C ILE A 3 4.91 -3.96 -12.31
N GLY A 4 5.15 -3.77 -13.61
CA GLY A 4 6.50 -3.81 -14.17
C GLY A 4 7.20 -5.14 -13.85
N ASN A 5 8.32 -5.07 -13.12
CA ASN A 5 9.10 -6.23 -12.69
C ASN A 5 8.65 -6.80 -11.33
N TYR A 6 7.69 -6.18 -10.66
CA TYR A 6 7.24 -6.58 -9.33
C TYR A 6 6.01 -7.48 -9.40
N GLN A 7 6.12 -8.66 -8.78
CA GLN A 7 5.01 -9.59 -8.62
C GLN A 7 4.38 -9.39 -7.23
N LEU A 8 3.15 -8.87 -7.20
CA LEU A 8 2.37 -8.72 -5.96
C LEU A 8 1.74 -10.05 -5.57
N LYS A 9 1.68 -10.28 -4.24
CA LYS A 9 1.08 -11.48 -3.63
C LYS A 9 -0.41 -11.67 -3.97
N ASN A 10 -1.13 -10.59 -4.23
CA ASN A 10 -2.53 -10.61 -4.65
C ASN A 10 -2.86 -9.41 -5.57
N ASN A 11 -4.14 -9.16 -5.79
CA ASN A 11 -4.70 -8.07 -6.59
C ASN A 11 -5.35 -6.96 -5.74
N LEU A 12 -5.12 -6.95 -4.42
CA LEU A 12 -5.66 -5.98 -3.48
C LEU A 12 -4.61 -4.92 -3.16
N ILE A 13 -4.94 -3.65 -3.39
CA ILE A 13 -4.05 -2.51 -3.14
C ILE A 13 -4.78 -1.52 -2.24
N VAL A 14 -4.11 -1.03 -1.20
CA VAL A 14 -4.64 0.05 -0.35
C VAL A 14 -4.52 1.36 -1.10
N ALA A 15 -5.65 2.05 -1.27
CA ALA A 15 -5.68 3.38 -1.87
C ALA A 15 -4.93 4.40 -1.01
N PRO A 16 -4.14 5.32 -1.60
CA PRO A 16 -3.55 6.43 -0.87
C PRO A 16 -4.65 7.42 -0.47
N MET A 17 -4.89 7.51 0.83
CA MET A 17 -5.80 8.47 1.47
C MET A 17 -4.96 9.36 2.37
N ALA A 18 -4.89 10.65 2.04
CA ALA A 18 -4.06 11.62 2.74
C ALA A 18 -4.46 11.75 4.22
N GLY A 19 -3.50 11.71 5.14
CA GLY A 19 -3.73 11.74 6.59
C GLY A 19 -4.41 10.50 7.18
N VAL A 20 -4.71 9.47 6.38
CA VAL A 20 -5.28 8.18 6.84
C VAL A 20 -4.28 7.04 6.65
N THR A 21 -3.51 7.09 5.57
CA THR A 21 -2.65 5.98 5.13
C THR A 21 -1.27 6.04 5.77
N ASP A 22 -1.25 6.26 7.08
CA ASP A 22 -0.04 6.31 7.90
C ASP A 22 0.69 4.97 7.93
N ARG A 23 1.93 4.99 8.41
CA ARG A 23 2.77 3.79 8.57
C ARG A 23 2.09 2.65 9.35
N PRO A 24 1.50 2.86 10.55
CA PRO A 24 0.78 1.80 11.27
C PRO A 24 -0.44 1.25 10.51
N PHE A 25 -1.20 2.11 9.83
CA PHE A 25 -2.36 1.68 9.03
C PHE A 25 -1.93 0.77 7.87
N ARG A 26 -0.87 1.15 7.15
CA ARG A 26 -0.32 0.34 6.06
C ARG A 26 0.23 -0.99 6.53
N GLU A 27 0.94 -1.00 7.65
CA GLU A 27 1.43 -2.27 8.22
C GLU A 27 0.28 -3.20 8.60
N LEU A 28 -0.80 -2.68 9.19
CA LEU A 28 -2.00 -3.46 9.49
C LEU A 28 -2.61 -4.02 8.21
N CYS A 29 -2.84 -3.19 7.19
CA CYS A 29 -3.42 -3.65 5.92
C CYS A 29 -2.55 -4.71 5.24
N LEU A 30 -1.23 -4.57 5.25
CA LEU A 30 -0.30 -5.57 4.70
C LEU A 30 -0.37 -6.89 5.49
N ARG A 31 -0.49 -6.85 6.82
CA ARG A 31 -0.67 -8.04 7.67
C ARG A 31 -2.01 -8.74 7.42
N TYR A 32 -3.07 -7.98 7.16
CA TYR A 32 -4.41 -8.50 6.87
C TYR A 32 -4.60 -8.93 5.41
N GLY A 33 -3.57 -8.87 4.57
CA GLY A 33 -3.60 -9.42 3.22
C GLY A 33 -3.73 -8.40 2.10
N ALA A 34 -3.39 -7.12 2.30
CA ALA A 34 -3.11 -6.22 1.19
C ALA A 34 -1.83 -6.66 0.45
N GLY A 35 -1.86 -6.72 -0.88
CA GLY A 35 -0.71 -7.06 -1.70
C GLY A 35 0.27 -5.91 -1.87
N MET A 36 -0.21 -4.67 -1.67
CA MET A 36 0.58 -3.44 -1.70
C MET A 36 -0.16 -2.34 -0.94
N ALA A 37 0.59 -1.43 -0.31
CA ALA A 37 0.05 -0.24 0.34
C ALA A 37 0.89 0.99 -0.04
N VAL A 38 0.22 2.08 -0.43
CA VAL A 38 0.86 3.28 -0.99
C VAL A 38 1.02 4.35 0.09
N SER A 39 2.19 5.00 0.13
CA SER A 39 2.45 6.14 1.04
C SER A 39 1.94 7.45 0.46
N GLU A 40 1.67 8.42 1.32
CA GLU A 40 1.56 9.82 0.90
C GLU A 40 2.88 10.31 0.29
N MET A 41 2.77 11.17 -0.71
CA MET A 41 3.90 11.86 -1.32
C MET A 41 4.33 13.01 -0.41
N MET A 42 5.61 13.08 -0.08
CA MET A 42 6.18 14.20 0.65
C MET A 42 6.52 15.31 -0.33
N SER A 43 6.10 16.55 -0.05
CA SER A 43 6.55 17.73 -0.76
C SER A 43 7.76 18.33 -0.04
N ALA A 44 8.79 18.73 -0.79
CA ALA A 44 9.95 19.47 -0.28
C ALA A 44 9.62 20.98 -0.17
#